data_AF-S3CW52-F1
#
_entry.id   AF-S3CW52-F1
#
_cell.length_a   1.000
_cell.length_b   1.000
_cell.length_c   1.000
_cell.angle_alpha   90.00
_cell.angle_beta   90.00
_cell.angle_gamma   90.00
#
_symmetry.space_group_name_H-M   'P 1'
#
loop_
_entity.id
_entity.type
_entity.pdbx_description
1 polymer ?
#
loop_
_entity_poly.entity_id
_entity_poly.type
_entity_poly.pdbx_seq_one_letter_code
_entity_poly.pdbx_strand_id
1 'polypeptide(L)'
;MASLSLFTGPMGLFADMASMQKTETTSAAPPTESAANTSSADTLAYRCHQSAVNAWSVAASAAKPLAWTASRAALIAVALADLVSQVACILASVALRAAYVLAALAARVANNTVLLARYAWACKRAERIRRKIYFEIALVLLGPGGSLLLIVLWPGWIVLAAAIWAVWAVV
;
A
#
# COMPACT_ATOMS: atom_id res chain seq x y z
N MET A 1 -11.15 -25.20 -10.44
CA MET A 1 -12.34 -25.50 -11.27
C MET A 1 -13.42 -24.51 -10.87
N ALA A 2 -13.52 -23.38 -11.58
CA ALA A 2 -14.55 -22.38 -11.36
C ALA A 2 -15.21 -22.09 -12.71
N SER A 3 -16.48 -22.42 -12.79
CA SER A 3 -17.33 -22.35 -13.97
C SER A 3 -17.69 -20.89 -14.26
N LEU A 4 -17.27 -20.38 -15.42
CA LEU A 4 -17.74 -19.11 -15.97
C LEU A 4 -18.88 -19.41 -16.95
N SER A 5 -20.10 -19.19 -16.50
CA SER A 5 -21.29 -19.15 -17.33
C SER A 5 -21.95 -17.77 -17.21
N LEU A 6 -22.69 -17.41 -18.26
CA LEU A 6 -23.56 -16.24 -18.41
C LEU A 6 -22.89 -14.91 -18.79
N PHE A 7 -23.11 -14.46 -20.04
CA PHE A 7 -24.22 -13.54 -20.35
C PHE A 7 -24.30 -13.29 -21.87
N THR A 8 -24.99 -14.17 -22.59
CA THR A 8 -25.45 -13.91 -23.97
C THR A 8 -26.85 -13.33 -23.88
N GLY A 9 -26.99 -12.02 -24.09
CA GLY A 9 -28.27 -11.32 -24.18
C GLY A 9 -28.61 -10.94 -25.63
N PRO A 10 -29.89 -10.93 -26.02
CA PRO A 10 -30.32 -11.04 -27.42
C PRO A 10 -30.31 -9.70 -28.17
N MET A 11 -29.76 -9.73 -29.39
CA MET A 11 -29.95 -8.72 -30.43
C MET A 11 -31.27 -8.99 -31.15
N GLY A 12 -32.34 -8.30 -30.79
CA GLY A 12 -33.62 -8.48 -31.48
C GLY A 12 -34.69 -7.52 -31.01
N LEU A 13 -34.66 -6.26 -31.47
CA LEU A 13 -35.78 -5.33 -31.33
C LEU A 13 -35.63 -4.06 -32.19
N PHE A 14 -35.43 -4.21 -33.50
CA PHE A 14 -35.45 -3.08 -34.46
C PHE A 14 -36.09 -3.46 -35.80
N ALA A 15 -37.18 -4.24 -35.75
CA ALA A 15 -37.89 -4.68 -36.94
C ALA A 15 -39.40 -4.47 -36.79
N ASP A 16 -39.89 -3.25 -36.53
CA ASP A 16 -41.34 -2.98 -36.68
C ASP A 16 -41.80 -1.50 -36.68
N MET A 17 -41.17 -0.62 -37.47
CA MET A 17 -41.66 0.79 -37.54
C MET A 17 -41.65 1.41 -38.94
N ALA A 18 -41.81 0.61 -39.99
CA ALA A 18 -41.82 1.08 -41.38
C ALA A 18 -43.19 1.02 -42.08
N SER A 19 -44.30 0.82 -41.36
CA SER A 19 -45.61 0.53 -41.99
C SER A 19 -46.77 1.38 -41.46
N MET A 20 -46.63 2.70 -41.35
CA MET A 20 -47.81 3.58 -41.26
C MET A 20 -47.53 4.98 -41.81
N GLN A 21 -47.71 5.16 -43.12
CA GLN A 21 -48.19 6.44 -43.64
C GLN A 21 -49.42 6.18 -44.51
N LYS A 22 -50.55 6.40 -43.85
CA LYS A 22 -51.91 6.39 -44.37
C LYS A 22 -52.12 7.64 -45.23
N THR A 23 -52.62 7.40 -46.43
CA THR A 23 -53.23 8.36 -47.34
C THR A 23 -54.39 9.11 -46.68
N GLU A 24 -54.44 10.43 -46.85
CA GLU A 24 -55.69 11.18 -46.78
C GLU A 24 -55.67 12.37 -47.75
N THR A 25 -56.76 12.45 -48.50
CA THR A 25 -57.01 13.30 -49.66
C THR A 25 -57.99 14.41 -49.27
N THR A 26 -57.92 15.58 -49.94
CA THR A 26 -59.06 16.44 -50.36
C THR A 26 -59.14 17.87 -49.78
N SER A 27 -58.84 18.84 -50.67
CA SER A 27 -59.60 20.06 -51.06
C SER A 27 -60.10 21.08 -50.03
N ALA A 28 -59.62 22.34 -50.13
CA ALA A 28 -60.39 23.56 -50.45
C ALA A 28 -59.52 24.84 -50.31
N ALA A 29 -59.84 25.88 -51.08
CA ALA A 29 -59.05 27.11 -51.35
C ALA A 29 -59.31 28.27 -50.32
N PRO A 30 -58.74 29.50 -50.48
CA PRO A 30 -57.89 30.14 -49.47
C PRO A 30 -58.49 31.39 -48.79
N PRO A 31 -57.86 31.88 -47.70
CA PRO A 31 -57.77 33.31 -47.44
C PRO A 31 -56.32 33.81 -47.43
N THR A 32 -56.16 35.00 -47.99
CA THR A 32 -54.94 35.71 -48.35
C THR A 32 -54.20 36.33 -47.16
N GLU A 33 -52.87 36.29 -47.26
CA GLU A 33 -51.88 37.25 -46.71
C GLU A 33 -51.40 37.20 -45.25
N SER A 34 -51.81 36.23 -44.41
CA SER A 34 -51.14 36.02 -43.10
C SER A 34 -50.31 34.72 -43.00
N ALA A 35 -50.21 33.94 -44.08
CA ALA A 35 -49.60 32.60 -44.11
C ALA A 35 -48.09 32.58 -44.42
N ALA A 36 -47.49 33.71 -44.82
CA ALA A 36 -46.07 33.75 -45.20
C ALA A 36 -45.12 33.69 -43.99
N ASN A 37 -45.52 34.23 -42.83
CA ASN A 37 -44.65 34.32 -41.65
C ASN A 37 -44.65 33.04 -40.79
N THR A 38 -45.73 32.26 -40.80
CA THR A 38 -45.83 31.01 -40.01
C THR A 38 -44.97 29.89 -40.60
N SER A 39 -44.88 29.79 -41.92
CA SER A 39 -44.06 28.77 -42.59
C SER A 39 -42.55 28.87 -42.30
N SER A 40 -42.04 30.08 -42.05
CA SER A 40 -40.64 30.29 -41.68
C SER A 40 -40.34 29.86 -40.25
N ALA A 41 -41.27 30.07 -39.32
CA ALA A 41 -41.12 29.62 -37.93
C ALA A 41 -41.13 28.09 -37.84
N ASP A 42 -42.01 27.42 -38.60
CA ASP A 42 -42.14 25.96 -38.60
C ASP A 42 -40.92 25.27 -39.21
N THR A 43 -40.35 25.86 -40.27
CA THR A 43 -39.11 25.33 -40.89
C THR A 43 -37.89 25.47 -39.98
N LEU A 44 -37.81 26.54 -39.17
CA LEU A 44 -36.77 26.68 -38.14
C LEU A 44 -36.94 25.68 -37.00
N ALA A 45 -38.17 25.50 -36.50
CA ALA A 45 -38.46 24.51 -35.46
C ALA A 45 -38.08 23.09 -35.90
N TYR A 46 -38.42 22.73 -37.15
CA TYR A 46 -38.06 21.44 -37.74
C TYR A 46 -36.54 21.24 -37.85
N ARG A 47 -35.80 22.26 -38.33
CA ARG A 47 -34.33 22.19 -38.42
C ARG A 47 -33.68 22.08 -37.05
N CYS A 48 -34.21 22.80 -36.05
CA CYS A 48 -33.71 22.73 -34.68
C CYS A 48 -33.90 21.33 -34.10
N HIS A 49 -35.11 20.76 -34.25
CA HIS A 49 -35.39 19.39 -33.83
C HIS A 49 -34.48 18.37 -34.53
N GLN A 50 -34.32 18.46 -35.85
CA GLN A 50 -33.46 17.52 -36.58
C GLN A 50 -31.98 17.65 -36.21
N SER A 51 -31.49 18.87 -35.93
CA SER A 51 -30.13 19.10 -35.45
C SER A 51 -29.90 18.49 -34.06
N ALA A 52 -30.89 18.61 -33.16
CA ALA A 52 -30.84 18.00 -31.84
C ALA A 52 -30.79 16.47 -31.94
N VAL A 53 -31.67 15.87 -32.75
CA VAL A 53 -31.69 14.41 -32.94
C VAL A 53 -30.37 13.89 -33.52
N ASN A 54 -29.81 14.58 -34.50
CA ASN A 54 -28.51 14.22 -35.08
C ASN A 54 -27.39 14.31 -34.04
N ALA A 55 -27.35 15.38 -33.23
CA ALA A 55 -26.38 15.53 -32.15
C ALA A 55 -26.48 14.39 -31.11
N TRP A 56 -27.69 14.01 -30.72
CA TRP A 56 -27.93 12.89 -29.81
C TRP A 56 -27.48 11.55 -30.39
N SER A 57 -27.69 11.29 -31.69
CA SER A 57 -27.25 10.05 -32.33
C SER A 57 -25.71 9.92 -32.37
N VAL A 58 -24.99 11.03 -32.57
CA VAL A 58 -23.52 11.05 -32.57
C VAL A 58 -22.98 10.86 -31.15
N ALA A 59 -23.59 11.51 -30.16
CA ALA A 59 -23.24 11.31 -28.75
C ALA A 59 -23.45 9.84 -28.32
N ALA A 60 -24.58 9.23 -28.73
CA ALA A 60 -24.90 7.85 -28.39
C ALA A 60 -23.96 6.83 -29.07
N SER A 61 -23.50 7.10 -30.29
CA SER A 61 -22.54 6.22 -30.98
C SER A 61 -21.12 6.34 -30.42
N ALA A 62 -20.72 7.53 -29.97
CA ALA A 62 -19.44 7.77 -29.31
C ALA A 62 -19.37 7.21 -27.87
N ALA A 63 -20.50 7.08 -27.16
CA ALA A 63 -20.53 6.58 -25.80
C ALA A 63 -20.14 5.09 -25.67
N LYS A 64 -20.46 4.26 -26.68
CA LYS A 64 -20.17 2.81 -26.68
C LYS A 64 -18.67 2.49 -26.65
N PRO A 65 -17.81 3.05 -27.54
CA PRO A 65 -16.38 2.77 -27.49
C PRO A 65 -15.74 3.30 -26.20
N LEU A 66 -16.19 4.44 -25.67
CA LEU A 66 -15.69 4.99 -24.41
C LEU A 66 -15.96 4.05 -23.24
N ALA A 67 -17.19 3.54 -23.11
CA ALA A 67 -17.55 2.58 -22.07
C ALA A 67 -16.73 1.27 -22.17
N TRP A 68 -16.46 0.81 -23.40
CA TRP A 68 -15.64 -0.37 -23.64
C TRP A 68 -14.15 -0.15 -23.31
N THR A 69 -13.60 1.02 -23.63
CA THR A 69 -12.22 1.36 -23.23
C THR A 69 -12.08 1.53 -21.73
N ALA A 70 -13.08 2.13 -21.06
CA ALA A 70 -13.09 2.33 -19.63
C ALA A 70 -13.14 0.99 -18.87
N SER A 71 -13.98 0.04 -19.32
CA SER A 71 -14.04 -1.29 -18.70
C SER A 71 -12.74 -2.07 -18.87
N ARG A 72 -12.10 -1.99 -20.06
CA ARG A 72 -10.78 -2.59 -20.28
C ARG A 72 -9.70 -1.97 -19.42
N ALA A 73 -9.67 -0.65 -19.31
CA ALA A 73 -8.72 0.06 -18.45
C ALA A 73 -8.90 -0.33 -16.97
N ALA A 74 -10.14 -0.44 -16.50
CA ALA A 74 -10.43 -0.89 -15.13
C ALA A 74 -9.93 -2.32 -14.87
N LEU A 75 -10.16 -3.26 -15.81
CA LEU A 75 -9.67 -4.64 -15.67
C LEU A 75 -8.14 -4.70 -15.64
N ILE A 76 -7.46 -3.93 -16.49
CA ILE A 76 -6.00 -3.84 -16.50
C ILE A 76 -5.49 -3.26 -15.17
N ALA A 77 -6.14 -2.21 -14.65
CA ALA A 77 -5.76 -1.61 -13.37
C ALA A 77 -5.90 -2.60 -12.21
N VAL A 78 -6.97 -3.39 -12.17
CA VAL A 78 -7.18 -4.43 -11.15
C VAL A 78 -6.12 -5.54 -11.28
N ALA A 79 -5.81 -5.99 -12.50
CA ALA A 79 -4.78 -7.00 -12.72
C ALA A 79 -3.37 -6.51 -12.30
N LEU A 80 -3.05 -5.25 -12.57
CA LEU A 80 -1.79 -4.65 -12.12
C LEU A 80 -1.73 -4.52 -10.60
N ALA A 81 -2.83 -4.13 -9.94
CA ALA A 81 -2.90 -4.06 -8.49
C ALA A 81 -2.69 -5.44 -7.85
N ASP A 82 -3.29 -6.49 -8.41
CA ASP A 82 -3.09 -7.86 -7.93
C ASP A 82 -1.65 -8.33 -8.13
N LEU A 83 -1.05 -8.05 -9.30
CA LEU A 83 0.35 -8.38 -9.57
C LEU A 83 1.30 -7.70 -8.57
N VAL A 84 1.09 -6.41 -8.28
CA VAL A 84 1.90 -5.67 -7.29
C VAL A 84 1.75 -6.29 -5.90
N SER A 85 0.53 -6.66 -5.51
CA SER A 85 0.26 -7.34 -4.23
C SER A 85 0.98 -8.69 -4.14
N GLN A 86 0.93 -9.51 -5.20
CA GLN A 86 1.60 -10.80 -5.25
C GLN A 86 3.13 -10.64 -5.16
N VAL A 87 3.71 -9.69 -5.89
CA VAL A 87 5.16 -9.40 -5.85
C VAL A 87 5.58 -8.95 -4.45
N ALA A 88 4.80 -8.08 -3.80
CA ALA A 88 5.08 -7.63 -2.45
C ALA A 88 5.05 -8.79 -1.44
N CYS A 89 4.07 -9.69 -1.53
CA CYS A 89 3.98 -10.89 -0.70
C CYS A 89 5.18 -11.83 -0.90
N ILE A 90 5.59 -12.07 -2.14
CA ILE A 90 6.75 -12.90 -2.45
C ILE A 90 8.01 -12.28 -1.84
N LEU A 91 8.24 -10.98 -2.06
CA LEU A 91 9.41 -10.28 -1.54
C LEU A 91 9.45 -10.30 0.00
N ALA A 92 8.32 -10.08 0.66
CA ALA A 92 8.21 -10.17 2.12
C ALA A 92 8.54 -11.58 2.64
N SER A 93 8.06 -12.62 1.96
CA SER A 93 8.33 -14.01 2.34
C SER A 93 9.81 -14.38 2.19
N VAL A 94 10.47 -13.88 1.14
CA VAL A 94 11.90 -14.10 0.89
C VAL A 94 12.74 -13.35 1.93
N ALA A 95 12.40 -12.09 2.23
CA ALA A 95 13.09 -11.30 3.25
C ALA A 95 12.99 -11.96 4.63
N LEU A 96 11.81 -12.47 5.01
CA LEU A 96 11.60 -13.15 6.29
C LEU A 96 12.44 -14.44 6.39
N ARG A 97 12.47 -15.25 5.32
CA ARG A 97 13.29 -16.47 5.29
C ARG A 97 14.77 -16.15 5.35
N ALA A 98 15.23 -15.14 4.63
CA ALA A 98 16.62 -14.69 4.66
C ALA A 98 17.03 -14.21 6.07
N ALA A 99 16.18 -13.41 6.71
CA ALA A 99 16.40 -12.95 8.08
C ALA A 99 16.46 -14.12 9.07
N TYR A 100 15.56 -15.10 8.94
CA TYR A 100 15.57 -16.30 9.78
C TYR A 100 16.85 -17.13 9.61
N VAL A 101 17.30 -17.36 8.37
CA VAL A 101 18.53 -18.10 8.10
C VAL A 101 19.75 -17.36 8.65
N LEU A 102 19.81 -16.04 8.50
CA LEU A 102 20.90 -15.23 9.04
C LEU A 102 20.91 -15.26 10.58
N ALA A 103 19.75 -15.15 11.21
CA ALA A 103 19.62 -15.25 12.66
C ALA A 103 20.04 -16.64 13.18
N ALA A 104 19.65 -17.71 12.49
CA ALA A 104 20.06 -19.07 12.84
C ALA A 104 21.57 -19.29 12.67
N LEU A 105 22.17 -18.75 11.62
CA LEU A 105 23.62 -18.75 11.42
C LEU A 105 24.33 -17.97 12.52
N ALA A 106 23.87 -16.76 12.83
CA ALA A 106 24.42 -15.94 13.91
C ALA A 106 24.35 -16.67 15.26
N ALA A 107 23.22 -17.32 15.57
CA ALA A 107 23.07 -18.12 16.78
C ALA A 107 24.02 -19.33 16.81
N ARG A 108 24.24 -20.01 15.69
CA ARG A 108 25.21 -21.11 15.58
C ARG A 108 26.65 -20.63 15.78
N VAL A 109 27.01 -19.52 15.16
CA VAL A 109 28.34 -18.91 15.34
C VAL A 109 28.53 -18.47 16.79
N ALA A 110 27.53 -17.84 17.40
CA ALA A 110 27.56 -17.48 18.81
C ALA A 110 27.73 -18.70 19.72
N ASN A 111 26.98 -19.78 19.49
CA ASN A 111 27.13 -21.01 20.27
C ASN A 111 28.50 -21.65 20.08
N ASN A 112 29.01 -21.72 18.85
CA ASN A 112 30.33 -22.27 18.57
C ASN A 112 31.44 -21.43 19.19
N THR A 113 31.33 -20.10 19.16
CA THR A 113 32.31 -19.20 19.81
C THR A 113 32.25 -19.33 21.34
N VAL A 114 31.08 -19.48 21.94
CA VAL A 114 30.95 -19.76 23.38
C VAL A 114 31.57 -21.11 23.74
N LEU A 115 31.34 -22.15 22.94
CA LEU A 115 31.95 -23.46 23.15
C LEU A 115 33.48 -23.39 23.02
N LEU A 116 33.98 -22.78 21.95
CA LEU A 116 35.41 -22.55 21.74
C LEU A 116 36.02 -21.73 22.88
N ALA A 117 35.33 -20.69 23.35
CA ALA A 117 35.75 -19.89 24.49
C ALA A 117 35.79 -20.75 25.76
N ARG A 118 34.81 -21.63 26.00
CA ARG A 118 34.84 -22.57 27.14
C ARG A 118 36.00 -23.56 27.04
N TYR A 119 36.26 -24.13 25.88
CA TYR A 119 37.40 -25.04 25.67
C TYR A 119 38.74 -24.32 25.83
N ALA A 120 38.88 -23.11 25.28
CA ALA A 120 40.04 -22.26 25.48
C ALA A 120 40.21 -21.86 26.95
N TRP A 121 39.10 -21.61 27.66
CA TRP A 121 39.11 -21.28 29.09
C TRP A 121 39.48 -22.48 29.98
N ALA A 122 39.17 -23.71 29.54
CA ALA A 122 39.48 -24.94 30.25
C ALA A 122 40.95 -25.40 30.10
N CYS A 123 41.78 -24.70 29.30
CA CYS A 123 43.17 -25.10 29.12
C CYS A 123 44.06 -24.73 30.32
N LYS A 124 45.06 -25.57 30.64
CA LYS A 124 46.01 -25.36 31.75
C LYS A 124 46.77 -24.02 31.69
N ARG A 125 46.88 -23.41 30.51
CA ARG A 125 47.52 -22.10 30.31
C ARG A 125 46.58 -20.96 30.73
N ALA A 126 45.30 -21.05 30.40
CA ALA A 126 44.26 -20.12 30.86
C ALA A 126 44.12 -20.16 32.38
N GLU A 127 44.29 -21.33 33.00
CA GLU A 127 44.22 -21.45 34.46
C GLU A 127 45.35 -20.71 35.19
N ARG A 128 46.57 -20.70 34.62
CA ARG A 128 47.68 -19.88 35.13
C ARG A 128 47.40 -18.39 35.01
N ILE A 129 46.85 -17.96 33.87
CA ILE A 129 46.46 -16.56 33.64
C ILE A 129 45.34 -16.18 34.61
N ARG A 130 44.35 -17.06 34.83
CA ARG A 130 43.23 -16.83 35.75
C ARG A 130 43.71 -16.62 37.18
N ARG A 131 44.64 -17.45 37.68
CA ARG A 131 45.23 -17.26 39.01
C ARG A 131 46.01 -15.96 39.11
N LYS A 132 46.74 -15.58 38.05
CA LYS A 132 47.48 -14.31 38.02
C LYS A 132 46.54 -13.10 38.01
N ILE A 133 45.48 -13.13 37.21
CA ILE A 133 44.45 -12.09 37.18
C ILE A 133 43.73 -12.01 38.52
N TYR A 134 43.31 -13.12 39.13
CA TYR A 134 42.71 -13.08 40.47
C TYR A 134 43.66 -12.55 41.53
N PHE A 135 44.95 -12.88 41.43
CA PHE A 135 45.95 -12.37 42.35
C PHE A 135 46.18 -10.86 42.16
N GLU A 136 46.26 -10.38 40.91
CA GLU A 136 46.36 -8.95 40.62
C GLU A 136 45.09 -8.19 40.99
N ILE A 137 43.90 -8.75 40.74
CA ILE A 137 42.63 -8.15 41.17
C ILE A 137 42.54 -8.15 42.70
N ALA A 138 42.90 -9.24 43.37
CA ALA A 138 42.93 -9.29 44.83
C ALA A 138 43.97 -8.32 45.40
N LEU A 139 45.14 -8.15 44.75
CA LEU A 139 46.12 -7.14 45.13
C LEU A 139 45.65 -5.71 44.83
N VAL A 140 44.88 -5.49 43.77
CA VAL A 140 44.31 -4.17 43.45
C VAL A 140 43.18 -3.82 44.42
N LEU A 141 42.36 -4.78 44.85
CA LEU A 141 41.31 -4.55 45.83
C LEU A 141 41.81 -4.54 47.29
N LEU A 142 42.81 -5.37 47.63
CA LEU A 142 43.26 -5.62 49.00
C LEU A 142 44.65 -5.06 49.32
N GLY A 143 45.45 -4.76 48.28
CA GLY A 143 46.76 -4.13 48.43
C GLY A 143 46.68 -2.59 48.55
N PRO A 144 47.82 -1.91 48.70
CA PRO A 144 47.89 -0.48 49.01
C PRO A 144 47.31 0.45 47.91
N GLY A 145 47.05 -0.06 46.70
CA GLY A 145 46.31 0.65 45.64
C GLY A 145 44.78 0.58 45.79
N GLY A 146 44.27 -0.40 46.54
CA GLY A 146 42.85 -0.58 46.84
C GLY A 146 42.28 0.48 47.75
N SER A 147 43.14 1.21 48.49
CA SER A 147 42.72 2.36 49.30
C SER A 147 42.13 3.49 48.45
N LEU A 148 42.60 3.69 47.21
CA LEU A 148 42.01 4.68 46.29
C LEU A 148 40.63 4.24 45.77
N LEU A 149 40.48 2.95 45.46
CA LEU A 149 39.18 2.38 45.09
C LEU A 149 38.21 2.32 46.28
N LEU A 150 38.69 2.05 47.50
CA LEU A 150 37.89 2.13 48.72
C LEU A 150 37.49 3.56 49.06
N ILE A 151 38.36 4.55 48.77
CA ILE A 151 38.05 5.97 48.94
C ILE A 151 37.02 6.43 47.93
N VAL A 152 37.13 6.06 46.65
CA VAL A 152 36.19 6.45 45.58
C VAL A 152 34.88 5.67 45.67
N LEU A 153 34.94 4.37 45.96
CA LEU A 153 33.80 3.48 46.12
C LEU A 153 33.32 3.41 47.58
N TRP A 154 33.76 4.33 48.43
CA TRP A 154 33.21 4.45 49.77
C TRP A 154 31.72 4.82 49.61
N PRO A 155 30.77 4.06 50.19
CA PRO A 155 29.36 4.46 50.25
C PRO A 155 29.14 5.89 50.78
N GLY A 156 30.14 6.50 51.44
CA GLY A 156 30.12 7.90 51.85
C GLY A 156 29.85 8.89 50.71
N TRP A 157 30.36 8.67 49.49
CA TRP A 157 30.07 9.56 48.35
C TRP A 157 28.64 9.44 47.84
N ILE A 158 28.07 8.23 47.87
CA ILE A 158 26.67 7.99 47.50
C ILE A 158 25.76 8.71 48.50
N VAL A 159 26.09 8.66 49.79
CA VAL A 159 25.36 9.39 50.85
C VAL A 159 25.50 10.91 50.67
N LEU A 160 26.70 11.40 50.35
CA LEU A 160 26.94 12.84 50.12
C LEU A 160 26.17 13.34 48.88
N ALA A 161 26.19 12.58 47.78
CA ALA A 161 25.46 12.90 46.56
C ALA A 161 23.94 12.90 46.80
N ALA A 162 23.42 11.92 47.55
CA ALA A 162 22.01 11.88 47.93
C ALA A 162 21.61 13.07 48.83
N ALA A 163 22.45 13.46 49.79
CA ALA A 163 22.18 14.60 50.65
C ALA A 163 22.20 15.93 49.89
N ILE A 164 23.18 16.14 49.00
CA ILE A 164 23.25 17.32 48.14
C ILE A 164 22.02 17.38 47.23
N TRP A 165 21.62 16.24 46.65
CA TRP A 165 20.44 16.18 45.79
C TRP A 165 19.15 16.47 46.54
N ALA A 166 19.00 15.97 47.77
CA ALA A 166 17.86 16.26 48.63
C ALA A 166 17.78 17.75 49.02
N VAL A 167 18.90 18.38 49.34
CA VAL A 167 18.96 19.82 49.61
C VAL A 167 18.62 20.64 48.37
N TRP A 168 19.14 20.24 47.20
CA TRP A 168 18.87 20.93 45.93
C TRP A 168 17.44 20.75 45.42
N ALA A 169 16.75 19.66 45.80
CA ALA A 169 15.35 19.42 45.45
C ALA A 169 14.35 20.15 46.36
N VAL A 170 14.79 20.59 47.55
CA VAL A 170 13.96 21.29 48.55
C VAL A 170 14.09 22.81 48.44
N VAL A 171 15.19 23.31 47.90
CA VAL A 171 15.42 24.73 47.55
C VAL A 171 14.82 25.02 46.18
#